data_AF-A0A370I164-F1
#
_entry.id   AF-A0A370I164-F1
#
_cell.length_a   1.000
_cell.length_b   1.000
_cell.length_c   1.000
_cell.angle_alpha   90.00
_cell.angle_beta   90.00
_cell.angle_gamma   90.00
#
_symmetry.space_group_name_H-M   'P 1'
#
loop_
_entity.id
_entity.type
_entity.pdbx_description
1 polymer ?
#
loop_
_entity_poly.entity_id
_entity_poly.type
_entity_poly.pdbx_seq_one_letter_code
_entity_poly.pdbx_strand_id
1 'polypeptide(L)'
;MADSASMSPVSRGRKKESKNHRGREYEPAEPAEEQLGPDHPVVREMLDNVVATLDDFEPVDDPVDGEYLAASLLAIGYGTGAEAADAFAQLFIAEAEEHGTPGALAFLLSVAALTSGQTRSLAVAAADRLAAAGVVAPPWVAELGEPTTAGEYFRWSEGDGVGAVLYGSFHRAGRTDGFLLFVDEEDCGSANDLAPFVSAEALEEARRMTNEEESAPEAPIAADEFRWRVEAALGVRESHDREVIELGIEPEQPEGDDIPYEVTDVVLRARLRALPMSAKPLPAHVHPA
;
A
#
# COMPACT_ATOMS: atom_id res chain seq x y z
N MET A 1 -60.61 -4.11 9.13
CA MET A 1 -61.62 -4.17 8.05
C MET A 1 -60.94 -3.57 6.82
N ALA A 2 -60.21 -4.36 6.03
CA ALA A 2 -60.65 -5.43 5.12
C ALA A 2 -61.20 -4.88 3.79
N ASP A 3 -60.73 -5.55 2.73
CA ASP A 3 -61.12 -5.57 1.32
C ASP A 3 -60.55 -4.53 0.36
N SER A 4 -59.65 -4.89 -0.57
CA SER A 4 -59.58 -6.02 -1.54
C SER A 4 -60.23 -5.71 -2.90
N ALA A 5 -59.42 -5.96 -3.92
CA ALA A 5 -59.74 -6.40 -5.27
C ALA A 5 -60.26 -5.39 -6.30
N SER A 6 -59.49 -5.27 -7.39
CA SER A 6 -60.01 -5.28 -8.76
C SER A 6 -58.89 -5.65 -9.74
N MET A 7 -58.66 -6.95 -9.90
CA MET A 7 -58.02 -7.51 -11.10
C MET A 7 -59.03 -7.54 -12.25
N SER A 8 -58.55 -7.31 -13.49
CA SER A 8 -59.04 -8.03 -14.67
C SER A 8 -58.07 -7.99 -15.86
N PRO A 9 -58.10 -9.00 -16.75
CA PRO A 9 -56.95 -9.52 -17.49
C PRO A 9 -57.13 -9.50 -19.02
N VAL A 10 -56.08 -9.22 -19.80
CA VAL A 10 -56.07 -9.36 -21.28
C VAL A 10 -54.59 -9.44 -21.70
N SER A 11 -54.07 -10.26 -22.61
CA SER A 11 -54.55 -11.32 -23.49
C SER A 11 -53.34 -12.16 -23.92
N ARG A 12 -53.58 -13.45 -24.07
CA ARG A 12 -52.84 -14.41 -24.91
C ARG A 12 -52.27 -13.81 -26.21
N GLY A 13 -50.95 -13.83 -26.34
CA GLY A 13 -50.19 -13.51 -27.55
C GLY A 13 -49.44 -14.74 -28.10
N ARG A 14 -49.93 -15.20 -29.24
CA ARG A 14 -49.54 -16.35 -30.08
C ARG A 14 -48.02 -16.60 -30.24
N LYS A 15 -47.62 -17.85 -29.98
CA LYS A 15 -46.35 -18.50 -30.32
C LYS A 15 -46.15 -18.48 -31.85
N LYS A 16 -45.04 -17.89 -32.33
CA LYS A 16 -44.51 -18.09 -33.69
C LYS A 16 -43.20 -18.84 -33.59
N GLU A 17 -43.13 -19.98 -34.24
CA GLU A 17 -41.91 -20.73 -34.51
C GLU A 17 -40.98 -19.88 -35.39
N SER A 18 -39.76 -19.64 -34.92
CA SER A 18 -38.65 -19.19 -35.76
C SER A 18 -37.60 -20.29 -35.85
N LYS A 19 -37.11 -20.45 -37.07
CA LYS A 19 -36.34 -21.57 -37.60
C LYS A 19 -34.96 -21.71 -36.95
N ASN A 20 -34.55 -22.98 -36.84
CA ASN A 20 -33.19 -23.45 -36.59
C ASN A 20 -32.12 -22.62 -37.32
N HIS A 21 -31.32 -21.86 -36.57
CA HIS A 21 -29.97 -21.51 -36.96
C HIS A 21 -29.01 -22.47 -36.28
N ARG A 22 -28.28 -23.21 -37.11
CA ARG A 22 -27.20 -24.12 -36.74
C ARG A 22 -26.20 -23.39 -35.85
N GLY A 23 -25.83 -24.06 -34.75
CA GLY A 23 -24.74 -23.67 -33.88
C GLY A 23 -23.48 -23.38 -34.69
N ARG A 24 -23.06 -22.12 -34.61
CA ARG A 24 -21.67 -21.75 -34.78
C ARG A 24 -21.13 -21.72 -33.37
N GLU A 25 -20.30 -22.71 -33.03
CA GLU A 25 -19.49 -22.66 -31.81
C GLU A 25 -18.80 -21.31 -31.79
N TYR A 26 -19.15 -20.53 -30.76
CA TYR A 26 -18.46 -19.31 -30.43
C TYR A 26 -17.25 -19.78 -29.61
N GLU A 27 -16.13 -20.07 -30.28
CA GLU A 27 -14.85 -20.03 -29.61
C GLU A 27 -14.64 -18.56 -29.22
N PRO A 28 -14.62 -18.20 -27.93
CA PRO A 28 -14.14 -16.87 -27.56
C PRO A 28 -12.69 -16.81 -28.03
N ALA A 29 -12.42 -15.91 -28.98
CA ALA A 29 -11.06 -15.53 -29.25
C ALA A 29 -10.51 -14.97 -27.94
N GLU A 30 -9.52 -15.65 -27.35
CA GLU A 30 -8.72 -15.04 -26.30
C GLU A 30 -8.24 -13.69 -26.85
N PRO A 31 -8.52 -12.57 -26.17
CA PRO A 31 -7.99 -11.30 -26.60
C PRO A 31 -6.47 -11.48 -26.65
N ALA A 32 -5.88 -11.22 -27.81
CA ALA A 32 -4.43 -11.20 -27.93
C ALA A 32 -3.93 -10.21 -26.87
N GLU A 33 -3.19 -10.71 -25.89
CA GLU A 33 -2.48 -9.88 -24.92
C GLU A 33 -1.55 -8.98 -25.74
N GLU A 34 -2.00 -7.75 -25.98
CA GLU A 34 -1.21 -6.74 -26.66
C GLU A 34 -0.07 -6.41 -25.70
N GLN A 35 1.11 -6.99 -25.96
CA GLN A 35 2.30 -6.73 -25.17
C GLN A 35 2.61 -5.24 -25.27
N LEU A 36 2.32 -4.52 -24.20
CA LEU A 36 2.59 -3.09 -24.08
C LEU A 36 4.11 -2.90 -24.00
N GLY A 37 4.74 -2.65 -25.15
CA GLY A 37 6.15 -2.28 -25.22
C GLY A 37 6.40 -0.89 -24.61
N PRO A 38 7.66 -0.53 -24.32
CA PRO A 38 8.02 0.77 -23.74
C PRO A 38 7.63 1.96 -24.62
N ASP A 39 7.50 1.76 -25.94
CA ASP A 39 7.06 2.79 -26.88
C ASP A 39 5.53 2.98 -26.95
N HIS A 40 4.76 2.16 -26.24
CA HIS A 40 3.31 2.24 -26.23
C HIS A 40 2.87 3.58 -25.60
N PRO A 41 1.91 4.32 -26.19
CA PRO A 41 1.52 5.65 -25.72
C PRO A 41 1.18 5.72 -24.23
N VAL A 42 0.48 4.71 -23.70
CA VAL A 42 0.12 4.60 -22.28
C VAL A 42 1.35 4.44 -21.39
N VAL A 43 2.34 3.65 -21.83
CA VAL A 43 3.58 3.45 -21.07
C VAL A 43 4.42 4.73 -21.08
N ARG A 44 4.47 5.43 -22.22
CA ARG A 44 5.16 6.72 -22.31
C ARG A 44 4.53 7.78 -21.40
N GLU A 45 3.20 7.89 -21.40
CA GLU A 45 2.49 8.82 -20.51
C GLU A 45 2.74 8.49 -19.03
N MET A 46 2.76 7.21 -18.67
CA MET A 46 3.14 6.78 -17.33
C MET A 46 4.57 7.19 -16.97
N LEU A 47 5.54 6.99 -17.87
CA LEU A 47 6.93 7.41 -17.65
C LEU A 47 7.08 8.93 -17.57
N ASP A 48 6.38 9.69 -18.40
CA ASP A 48 6.36 11.15 -18.34
C ASP A 48 5.85 11.63 -16.96
N ASN A 49 4.84 10.96 -16.39
CA ASN A 49 4.34 11.24 -15.03
C ASN A 49 5.36 10.86 -13.95
N VAL A 50 6.11 9.77 -14.12
CA VAL A 50 7.22 9.40 -13.22
C VAL A 50 8.27 10.49 -13.23
N VAL A 51 8.71 10.95 -14.40
CA VAL A 51 9.71 12.03 -14.53
C VAL A 51 9.22 13.31 -13.85
N ALA A 52 7.96 13.69 -14.06
CA ALA A 52 7.37 14.84 -13.38
C ALA A 52 7.41 14.66 -11.84
N THR A 53 7.10 13.48 -11.34
CA THR A 53 7.16 13.16 -9.90
C THR A 53 8.60 13.19 -9.36
N LEU A 54 9.61 12.82 -10.17
CA LEU A 54 11.01 12.92 -9.78
C LEU A 54 11.47 14.38 -9.62
N ASP A 55 10.91 15.31 -10.41
CA ASP A 55 11.16 16.74 -10.27
C ASP A 55 10.53 17.30 -8.98
N ASP A 56 9.43 16.71 -8.50
CA ASP A 56 8.80 17.10 -7.23
C ASP A 56 9.66 16.79 -5.99
N PHE A 57 10.74 16.01 -6.12
CA PHE A 57 11.73 15.84 -5.05
C PHE A 57 12.64 17.06 -4.84
N GLU A 58 12.77 17.95 -5.84
CA GLU A 58 13.62 19.14 -5.72
C GLU A 58 13.14 20.13 -4.63
N PRO A 59 11.84 20.46 -4.51
CA PRO A 59 11.35 21.32 -3.44
C PRO A 59 11.25 20.62 -2.07
N VAL A 60 11.44 19.31 -1.96
CA VAL A 60 11.36 18.58 -0.68
C VAL A 60 12.51 18.98 0.23
N ASP A 61 12.19 19.33 1.47
CA ASP A 61 13.15 19.65 2.53
C ASP A 61 13.03 18.75 3.78
N ASP A 62 11.97 17.94 3.89
CA ASP A 62 11.78 16.95 4.95
C ASP A 62 12.02 15.51 4.43
N PRO A 63 12.84 14.69 5.12
CA PRO A 63 13.08 13.30 4.72
C PRO A 63 11.83 12.41 4.74
N VAL A 64 10.85 12.71 5.59
CA VAL A 64 9.61 11.93 5.66
C VAL A 64 8.77 12.19 4.41
N ASP A 65 8.65 13.45 3.97
CA ASP A 65 7.92 13.79 2.75
C ASP A 65 8.55 13.11 1.52
N GLY A 66 9.89 13.06 1.46
CA GLY A 66 10.62 12.33 0.42
C GLY A 66 10.35 10.81 0.43
N GLU A 67 10.21 10.20 1.60
CA GLU A 67 9.81 8.79 1.70
C GLU A 67 8.38 8.55 1.21
N TYR A 68 7.41 9.37 1.62
CA TYR A 68 6.02 9.22 1.17
C TYR A 68 5.87 9.49 -0.33
N LEU A 69 6.64 10.44 -0.88
CA LEU A 69 6.69 10.69 -2.32
C LEU A 69 7.32 9.51 -3.08
N ALA A 70 8.35 8.86 -2.54
CA ALA A 70 8.90 7.64 -3.16
C ALA A 70 7.94 6.46 -3.01
N ALA A 71 7.26 6.35 -1.86
CA ALA A 71 6.28 5.32 -1.59
C ALA A 71 5.07 5.42 -2.52
N SER A 72 4.65 6.62 -2.92
CA SER A 72 3.52 6.79 -3.86
C SER A 72 3.82 6.19 -5.23
N LEU A 73 5.06 6.33 -5.74
CA LEU A 73 5.49 5.66 -6.95
C LEU A 73 5.58 4.14 -6.76
N LEU A 74 6.14 3.67 -5.65
CA LEU A 74 6.22 2.23 -5.36
C LEU A 74 4.83 1.58 -5.21
N ALA A 75 3.86 2.32 -4.71
CA ALA A 75 2.48 1.89 -4.52
C ALA A 75 1.72 1.68 -5.84
N ILE A 76 2.21 2.16 -6.99
CA ILE A 76 1.63 1.84 -8.31
C ILE A 76 1.61 0.33 -8.56
N GLY A 77 2.59 -0.41 -8.03
CA GLY A 77 2.64 -1.88 -8.11
C GLY A 77 1.79 -2.61 -7.06
N TYR A 78 1.09 -1.89 -6.18
CA TYR A 78 0.35 -2.48 -5.06
C TYR A 78 -0.74 -3.44 -5.56
N GLY A 79 -0.93 -4.57 -4.85
CA GLY A 79 -1.92 -5.59 -5.21
C GLY A 79 -1.59 -6.44 -6.46
N THR A 80 -0.68 -6.00 -7.34
CA THR A 80 -0.31 -6.70 -8.59
C THR A 80 0.54 -7.97 -8.39
N GLY A 81 0.96 -8.24 -7.15
CA GLY A 81 1.86 -9.33 -6.80
C GLY A 81 3.33 -8.91 -6.83
N ALA A 82 4.18 -9.64 -6.09
CA ALA A 82 5.57 -9.24 -5.84
C ALA A 82 6.41 -9.09 -7.11
N GLU A 83 6.26 -9.99 -8.09
CA GLU A 83 7.04 -9.93 -9.34
C GLU A 83 6.70 -8.70 -10.19
N ALA A 84 5.41 -8.35 -10.29
CA ALA A 84 4.95 -7.19 -11.03
C ALA A 84 5.35 -5.89 -10.31
N ALA A 85 5.18 -5.82 -8.98
CA ALA A 85 5.61 -4.69 -8.17
C ALA A 85 7.13 -4.45 -8.31
N ASP A 86 7.95 -5.51 -8.27
CA ASP A 86 9.39 -5.40 -8.49
C ASP A 86 9.74 -4.95 -9.92
N ALA A 87 8.95 -5.31 -10.92
CA ALA A 87 9.15 -4.84 -12.29
C ALA A 87 8.87 -3.33 -12.43
N PHE A 88 7.79 -2.83 -11.80
CA PHE A 88 7.52 -1.39 -11.73
C PHE A 88 8.63 -0.64 -11.01
N ALA A 89 9.07 -1.11 -9.85
CA ALA A 89 10.16 -0.47 -9.11
C ALA A 89 11.45 -0.42 -9.93
N GLN A 90 11.78 -1.48 -10.66
CA GLN A 90 12.95 -1.51 -11.56
C GLN A 90 12.83 -0.51 -12.72
N LEU A 91 11.63 -0.35 -13.28
CA LEU A 91 11.37 0.65 -14.31
C LEU A 91 11.60 2.06 -13.77
N PHE A 92 11.07 2.38 -12.59
CA PHE A 92 11.24 3.71 -11.97
C PHE A 92 12.69 3.98 -11.57
N ILE A 93 13.43 2.97 -11.09
CA ILE A 93 14.87 3.08 -10.80
C ILE A 93 15.65 3.41 -12.07
N ALA A 94 15.35 2.74 -13.19
CA ALA A 94 16.01 3.01 -14.46
C ALA A 94 15.71 4.43 -14.97
N GLU A 95 14.46 4.88 -14.90
CA GLU A 95 14.05 6.22 -15.29
C GLU A 95 14.75 7.30 -14.45
N ALA A 96 14.80 7.12 -13.12
CA ALA A 96 15.49 8.05 -12.24
C ALA A 96 17.01 8.12 -12.52
N GLU A 97 17.63 6.98 -12.82
CA GLU A 97 19.03 6.97 -13.21
C GLU A 97 19.28 7.73 -14.53
N GLU A 98 18.40 7.56 -15.52
CA GLU A 98 18.49 8.29 -16.79
C GLU A 98 18.28 9.80 -16.60
N HIS A 99 17.35 10.20 -15.74
CA HIS A 99 17.04 11.60 -15.45
C HIS A 99 18.21 12.35 -14.80
N GLY A 100 18.92 11.69 -13.87
CA GLY A 100 20.23 12.16 -13.39
C GLY A 100 20.23 13.50 -12.64
N THR A 101 19.12 13.87 -12.01
CA THR A 101 18.98 15.10 -11.22
C THR A 101 19.18 14.85 -9.71
N PRO A 102 19.37 15.89 -8.89
CA PRO A 102 19.35 15.75 -7.42
C PRO A 102 18.07 15.11 -6.88
N GLY A 103 16.91 15.43 -7.47
CA GLY A 103 15.63 14.82 -7.12
C GLY A 103 15.60 13.32 -7.46
N ALA A 104 16.11 12.93 -8.62
CA ALA A 104 16.23 11.52 -8.98
C ALA A 104 17.18 10.74 -8.04
N LEU A 105 18.30 11.34 -7.63
CA LEU A 105 19.17 10.75 -6.62
C LEU A 105 18.47 10.61 -5.26
N ALA A 106 17.68 11.60 -4.85
CA ALA A 106 16.89 11.55 -3.63
C ALA A 106 15.83 10.44 -3.67
N PHE A 107 15.13 10.28 -4.80
CA PHE A 107 14.21 9.18 -5.04
C PHE A 107 14.90 7.82 -4.90
N LEU A 108 16.02 7.59 -5.59
CA LEU A 108 16.75 6.31 -5.53
C LEU A 108 17.18 5.96 -4.10
N LEU A 109 17.63 6.95 -3.33
CA LEU A 109 18.03 6.75 -1.93
C LEU A 109 16.81 6.49 -1.03
N SER A 110 15.66 7.09 -1.32
CA SER A 110 14.38 6.81 -0.66
C SER A 110 13.88 5.39 -0.97
N VAL A 111 13.93 4.96 -2.24
CA VAL A 111 13.62 3.58 -2.64
C VAL A 111 14.54 2.59 -1.92
N ALA A 112 15.84 2.89 -1.81
CA ALA A 112 16.78 2.04 -1.08
C ALA A 112 16.47 1.92 0.42
N ALA A 113 15.88 2.95 1.04
CA ALA A 113 15.43 2.92 2.43
C ALA A 113 14.11 2.14 2.58
N LEU A 114 13.19 2.29 1.62
CA LEU A 114 11.84 1.70 1.65
C LEU A 114 11.78 0.24 1.20
N THR A 115 12.76 -0.24 0.44
CA THR A 115 12.76 -1.59 -0.12
C THR A 115 13.82 -2.50 0.47
N SER A 116 13.86 -3.77 0.05
CA SER A 116 14.88 -4.73 0.44
C SER A 116 15.30 -5.60 -0.76
N GLY A 117 16.23 -6.54 -0.57
CA GLY A 117 16.61 -7.51 -1.60
C GLY A 117 17.16 -6.88 -2.88
N GLN A 118 16.66 -7.36 -4.02
CA GLN A 118 17.13 -6.96 -5.35
C GLN A 118 16.79 -5.50 -5.66
N THR A 119 15.55 -5.07 -5.41
CA THR A 119 15.09 -3.69 -5.66
C THR A 119 15.95 -2.67 -4.91
N ARG A 120 16.22 -2.91 -3.61
CA ARG A 120 17.16 -2.08 -2.84
C ARG A 120 18.56 -2.06 -3.45
N SER A 121 19.07 -3.22 -3.86
CA SER A 121 20.42 -3.34 -4.42
C SER A 121 20.57 -2.57 -5.73
N LEU A 122 19.54 -2.60 -6.58
CA LEU A 122 19.50 -1.84 -7.83
C LEU A 122 19.42 -0.33 -7.58
N ALA A 123 18.55 0.10 -6.65
CA ALA A 123 18.42 1.51 -6.29
C ALA A 123 19.73 2.10 -5.73
N VAL A 124 20.41 1.38 -4.82
CA VAL A 124 21.73 1.77 -4.31
C VAL A 124 22.76 1.85 -5.44
N ALA A 125 22.81 0.86 -6.32
CA ALA A 125 23.78 0.84 -7.41
C ALA A 125 23.55 1.99 -8.41
N ALA A 126 22.30 2.36 -8.69
CA ALA A 126 21.95 3.50 -9.52
C ALA A 126 22.34 4.83 -8.83
N ALA A 127 22.01 4.97 -7.54
CA ALA A 127 22.40 6.14 -6.74
C ALA A 127 23.91 6.35 -6.72
N ASP A 128 24.69 5.27 -6.53
CA ASP A 128 26.16 5.31 -6.56
C ASP A 128 26.69 5.80 -7.91
N ARG A 129 26.05 5.41 -9.03
CA ARG A 129 26.44 5.86 -10.37
C ARG A 129 26.14 7.35 -10.59
N LEU A 130 24.98 7.84 -10.13
CA LEU A 130 24.67 9.27 -10.17
C LEU A 130 25.64 10.09 -9.32
N ALA A 131 25.93 9.62 -8.10
CA ALA A 131 26.90 10.28 -7.22
C ALA A 131 28.31 10.29 -7.85
N ALA A 132 28.74 9.18 -8.48
CA ALA A 132 30.01 9.12 -9.21
C ALA A 132 30.05 10.05 -10.44
N ALA A 133 28.90 10.33 -11.06
CA ALA A 133 28.75 11.32 -12.12
C ALA A 133 28.74 12.77 -11.61
N GLY A 134 28.75 12.99 -10.30
CA GLY A 134 28.81 14.32 -9.67
C GLY A 134 27.45 14.89 -9.28
N VAL A 135 26.37 14.11 -9.37
CA VAL A 135 25.07 14.51 -8.84
C VAL A 135 25.14 14.56 -7.32
N VAL A 136 24.73 15.69 -6.74
CA VAL A 136 24.76 15.91 -5.29
C VAL A 136 23.36 15.71 -4.73
N ALA A 137 23.22 14.85 -3.73
CA ALA A 137 21.95 14.63 -3.05
C ALA A 137 21.53 15.86 -2.24
N PRO A 138 20.23 16.15 -2.12
CA PRO A 138 19.71 17.13 -1.17
C PRO A 138 20.17 16.85 0.28
N PRO A 139 20.39 17.87 1.12
CA PRO A 139 20.93 17.68 2.47
C PRO A 139 20.10 16.75 3.37
N TRP A 140 18.76 16.78 3.24
CA TRP A 140 17.85 15.97 4.04
C TRP A 140 18.04 14.46 3.83
N VAL A 141 18.55 14.04 2.66
CA VAL A 141 18.75 12.63 2.31
C VAL A 141 19.74 11.93 3.24
N ALA A 142 20.65 12.68 3.88
CA ALA A 142 21.55 12.11 4.87
C ALA A 142 20.81 11.44 6.04
N GLU A 143 19.62 11.95 6.42
CA GLU A 143 18.80 11.39 7.49
C GLU A 143 18.19 10.03 7.12
N LEU A 144 17.96 9.77 5.82
CA LEU A 144 17.49 8.46 5.36
C LEU A 144 18.54 7.35 5.55
N GLY A 145 19.82 7.72 5.59
CA GLY A 145 20.93 6.79 5.83
C GLY A 145 21.08 6.37 7.29
N GLU A 146 20.44 7.07 8.23
CA GLU A 146 20.47 6.71 9.64
C GLU A 146 19.59 5.47 9.91
N PRO A 147 20.00 4.58 10.82
CA PRO A 147 19.23 3.38 11.11
C PRO A 147 17.90 3.73 11.78
N THR A 148 16.82 3.15 11.27
CA THR A 148 15.55 3.10 12.01
C THR A 148 15.68 2.17 13.21
N THR A 149 15.22 2.62 14.36
CA THR A 149 15.20 1.84 15.60
C THR A 149 13.79 1.75 16.20
N ALA A 150 13.55 0.70 16.97
CA ALA A 150 12.28 0.47 17.65
C ALA A 150 11.96 1.56 18.68
N GLY A 151 10.69 1.96 18.75
CA GLY A 151 10.13 2.80 19.81
C GLY A 151 9.25 2.00 20.77
N GLU A 152 8.11 2.59 21.12
CA GLU A 152 7.05 1.98 21.93
C GLU A 152 5.96 1.33 21.07
N TYR A 153 5.35 0.27 21.62
CA TYR A 153 4.27 -0.49 20.98
C TYR A 153 3.14 -0.79 21.96
N PHE A 154 1.91 -0.52 21.55
CA PHE A 154 0.71 -0.73 22.37
C PHE A 154 -0.39 -1.38 21.56
N ARG A 155 -1.33 -2.00 22.29
CA ARG A 155 -2.56 -2.55 21.77
C ARG A 155 -3.73 -2.10 22.63
N TRP A 156 -4.81 -1.69 21.98
CA TRP A 156 -6.14 -1.61 22.56
C TRP A 156 -6.94 -2.76 21.98
N SER A 157 -7.65 -3.49 22.84
CA SER A 157 -8.62 -4.49 22.39
C SER A 157 -9.98 -3.83 22.44
N GLU A 158 -10.78 -3.94 21.38
CA GLU A 158 -12.14 -3.42 21.44
C GLU A 158 -12.94 -4.20 22.49
N GLY A 159 -13.85 -3.51 23.19
CA GLY A 159 -14.50 -4.01 24.41
C GLY A 159 -15.43 -5.22 24.17
N ASP A 160 -15.85 -5.44 22.93
CA ASP A 160 -16.62 -6.60 22.45
C ASP A 160 -15.74 -7.70 21.83
N GLY A 161 -14.44 -7.44 21.66
CA GLY A 161 -13.49 -8.35 21.02
C GLY A 161 -13.61 -8.40 19.50
N VAL A 162 -14.25 -7.41 18.88
CA VAL A 162 -14.48 -7.34 17.43
C VAL A 162 -13.25 -6.80 16.69
N GLY A 163 -12.44 -5.96 17.32
CA GLY A 163 -11.23 -5.44 16.72
C GLY A 163 -10.11 -5.15 17.71
N ALA A 164 -9.01 -4.65 17.17
CA ALA A 164 -7.91 -4.12 17.94
C ALA A 164 -7.24 -2.94 17.23
N VAL A 165 -6.83 -1.95 18.01
CA VAL A 165 -5.95 -0.87 17.53
C VAL A 165 -4.52 -1.21 17.94
N LEU A 166 -3.60 -1.18 16.98
CA LEU A 166 -2.17 -1.33 17.23
C LEU A 166 -1.48 0.01 17.03
N TYR A 167 -0.69 0.43 18.01
CA TYR A 167 0.18 1.59 17.92
C TYR A 167 1.62 1.14 17.86
N GLY A 168 2.39 1.72 16.94
CA GLY A 168 3.83 1.55 16.89
C GLY A 168 4.55 2.85 16.57
N SER A 169 5.64 3.09 17.29
CA SER A 169 6.54 4.21 17.03
C SER A 169 7.92 3.72 16.61
N PHE A 170 8.60 4.56 15.83
CA PHE A 170 9.95 4.32 15.34
C PHE A 170 10.77 5.59 15.46
N HIS A 171 12.08 5.43 15.58
CA HIS A 171 13.02 6.54 15.64
C HIS A 171 14.04 6.46 14.51
N ARG A 172 14.35 7.61 13.90
CA ARG A 172 15.45 7.75 12.95
C ARG A 172 15.97 9.19 12.97
N ALA A 173 17.29 9.37 12.96
CA ALA A 173 17.93 10.70 12.93
C ALA A 173 17.43 11.69 14.01
N GLY A 174 17.01 11.18 15.19
CA GLY A 174 16.45 11.99 16.27
C GLY A 174 14.98 12.38 16.11
N ARG A 175 14.32 11.92 15.06
CA ARG A 175 12.87 12.07 14.82
C ARG A 175 12.12 10.85 15.33
N THR A 176 10.84 11.04 15.64
CA THR A 176 9.89 9.98 15.95
C THR A 176 8.71 10.07 14.98
N ASP A 177 8.43 8.96 14.32
CA ASP A 177 7.22 8.74 13.52
C ASP A 177 6.52 7.46 14.03
N GLY A 178 5.30 7.23 13.56
CA GLY A 178 4.54 6.06 13.98
C GLY A 178 3.27 5.84 13.19
N PHE A 179 2.54 4.81 13.58
CA PHE A 179 1.36 4.34 12.90
C PHE A 179 0.31 3.88 13.90
N LEU A 180 -0.95 4.09 13.56
CA LEU A 180 -2.08 3.34 14.10
C LEU A 180 -2.57 2.37 13.02
N LEU A 181 -2.77 1.11 13.41
CA LEU A 181 -3.38 0.09 12.57
C LEU A 181 -4.66 -0.41 13.23
N PHE A 182 -5.76 -0.39 12.49
CA PHE A 182 -7.04 -0.93 12.92
C PHE A 182 -7.19 -2.34 12.35
N VAL A 183 -7.36 -3.32 13.22
CA VAL A 183 -7.43 -4.75 12.85
C VAL A 183 -8.83 -5.27 13.14
N ASP A 184 -9.46 -5.86 12.12
CA ASP A 184 -10.72 -6.62 12.26
C ASP A 184 -10.42 -8.01 12.85
N GLU A 185 -10.67 -8.21 14.14
CA GLU A 185 -10.51 -9.51 14.79
C GLU A 185 -11.79 -10.38 14.74
N GLU A 186 -12.93 -9.84 14.31
CA GLU A 186 -14.22 -10.54 14.20
C GLU A 186 -14.26 -11.44 12.95
N ASP A 187 -13.75 -10.95 11.82
CA ASP A 187 -13.84 -11.66 10.55
C ASP A 187 -12.59 -12.51 10.27
N CYS A 188 -11.51 -11.87 9.80
CA CYS A 188 -10.35 -12.58 9.25
C CYS A 188 -9.00 -12.10 9.80
N GLY A 189 -8.96 -11.10 10.68
CA GLY A 189 -7.72 -10.49 11.16
C GLY A 189 -7.15 -9.42 10.22
N SER A 190 -7.95 -8.88 9.28
CA SER A 190 -7.47 -7.93 8.27
C SER A 190 -7.11 -6.58 8.87
N ALA A 191 -6.09 -5.94 8.28
CA ALA A 191 -5.91 -4.50 8.43
C ALA A 191 -7.06 -3.77 7.71
N ASN A 192 -7.94 -3.12 8.48
CA ASN A 192 -9.04 -2.31 7.96
C ASN A 192 -8.55 -0.93 7.53
N ASP A 193 -7.77 -0.30 8.41
CA ASP A 193 -7.27 1.05 8.20
C ASP A 193 -5.86 1.22 8.79
N LEU A 194 -5.11 2.16 8.23
CA LEU A 194 -3.71 2.43 8.55
C LEU A 194 -3.45 3.94 8.50
N ALA A 195 -3.25 4.54 9.67
CA ALA A 195 -3.02 5.97 9.81
C ALA A 195 -1.55 6.27 10.16
N PRO A 196 -0.80 7.00 9.32
CA PRO A 196 0.55 7.43 9.63
C PRO A 196 0.59 8.73 10.44
N PHE A 197 1.61 8.85 11.31
CA PHE A 197 1.90 10.07 12.08
C PHE A 197 3.38 10.42 11.96
N VAL A 198 3.67 11.55 11.31
CA VAL A 198 5.02 11.96 10.89
C VAL A 198 5.76 12.86 11.89
N SER A 199 5.17 13.09 13.06
CA SER A 199 5.80 13.80 14.17
C SER A 199 5.45 13.17 15.53
N ALA A 200 6.32 13.40 16.52
CA ALA A 200 6.10 12.93 17.88
C ALA A 200 4.80 13.52 18.46
N GLU A 201 4.55 14.81 18.24
CA GLU A 201 3.37 15.48 18.76
C GLU A 201 2.06 14.94 18.18
N ALA A 202 2.03 14.68 16.86
CA ALA A 202 0.86 14.11 16.20
C ALA A 202 0.59 12.68 16.67
N LEU A 203 1.65 11.90 16.87
CA LEU A 203 1.57 10.52 17.34
C LEU A 203 1.13 10.43 18.82
N GLU A 204 1.64 11.32 19.68
CA GLU A 204 1.21 11.44 21.07
C GLU A 204 -0.27 11.85 21.18
N GLU A 205 -0.70 12.79 20.34
CA GLU A 205 -2.09 13.21 20.27
C GLU A 205 -3.00 12.07 19.80
N ALA A 206 -2.60 11.32 18.79
CA ALA A 206 -3.32 10.15 18.32
C ALA A 206 -3.49 9.11 19.43
N ARG A 207 -2.41 8.79 20.17
CA ARG A 207 -2.46 7.90 21.33
C ARG A 207 -3.40 8.41 22.43
N ARG A 208 -3.40 9.72 22.68
CA ARG A 208 -4.32 10.33 23.65
C ARG A 208 -5.78 10.16 23.21
N MET A 209 -6.08 10.44 21.95
CA MET A 209 -7.42 10.29 21.38
C MET A 209 -7.89 8.83 21.40
N THR A 210 -7.04 7.87 21.01
CA THR A 210 -7.35 6.44 21.10
C THR A 210 -7.64 6.04 22.54
N ASN A 211 -6.89 6.52 23.53
CA ASN A 211 -7.17 6.26 24.94
C ASN A 211 -8.50 6.85 25.45
N GLU A 212 -9.04 7.89 24.80
CA GLU A 212 -10.33 8.49 25.14
C GLU A 212 -11.51 7.77 24.48
N GLU A 213 -11.28 7.22 23.28
CA GLU A 213 -12.28 6.50 22.49
C GLU A 213 -12.40 5.02 22.90
N GLU A 214 -11.27 4.37 23.13
CA GLU A 214 -11.23 2.94 23.44
C GLU A 214 -11.69 2.63 24.87
N SER A 215 -12.59 1.67 24.97
CA SER A 215 -13.12 1.24 26.27
C SER A 215 -12.13 0.38 27.07
N ALA A 216 -11.24 -0.35 26.39
CA ALA A 216 -10.19 -1.11 27.02
C ALA A 216 -8.93 -0.24 27.22
N PRO A 217 -8.16 -0.46 28.30
CA PRO A 217 -6.92 0.28 28.50
C PRO A 217 -5.85 -0.15 27.48
N GLU A 218 -4.95 0.78 27.15
CA GLU A 218 -3.73 0.45 26.40
C GLU A 218 -2.94 -0.64 27.12
N ALA A 219 -2.47 -1.63 26.37
CA ALA A 219 -1.60 -2.68 26.85
C ALA A 219 -0.27 -2.65 26.08
N PRO A 220 0.89 -2.52 26.75
CA PRO A 220 2.18 -2.59 26.08
C PRO A 220 2.42 -3.99 25.51
N ILE A 221 3.00 -4.04 24.31
CA ILE A 221 3.38 -5.28 23.64
C ILE A 221 4.85 -5.25 23.23
N ALA A 222 5.46 -6.43 23.08
CA ALA A 222 6.84 -6.54 22.63
C ALA A 222 6.96 -6.21 21.13
N ALA A 223 8.13 -5.73 20.71
CA ALA A 223 8.37 -5.31 19.32
C ALA A 223 8.21 -6.46 18.29
N ASP A 224 8.61 -7.68 18.66
CA ASP A 224 8.42 -8.88 17.83
C ASP A 224 6.95 -9.29 17.74
N GLU A 225 6.20 -9.13 18.82
CA GLU A 225 4.74 -9.34 18.83
C GLU A 225 4.01 -8.29 17.99
N PHE A 226 4.37 -7.01 18.12
CA PHE A 226 3.81 -5.95 17.27
C PHE A 226 4.08 -6.24 15.80
N ARG A 227 5.34 -6.53 15.44
CA ARG A 227 5.70 -6.89 14.07
C ARG A 227 4.86 -8.05 13.55
N TRP A 228 4.76 -9.14 14.33
CA TRP A 228 4.01 -10.32 13.92
C TRP A 228 2.52 -10.02 13.68
N ARG A 229 1.88 -9.22 14.55
CA ARG A 229 0.47 -8.84 14.39
C ARG A 229 0.24 -7.99 13.15
N VAL A 230 1.10 -7.00 12.95
CA VAL A 230 1.01 -6.11 11.79
C VAL A 230 1.24 -6.90 10.50
N GLU A 231 2.31 -7.71 10.42
CA GLU A 231 2.58 -8.54 9.24
C GLU A 231 1.43 -9.52 8.93
N ALA A 232 0.79 -10.08 9.98
CA ALA A 232 -0.38 -10.93 9.81
C ALA A 232 -1.57 -10.15 9.22
N ALA A 233 -1.90 -8.99 9.79
CA ALA A 233 -3.04 -8.19 9.36
C ALA A 233 -2.87 -7.62 7.94
N LEU A 234 -1.67 -7.12 7.62
CA LEU A 234 -1.33 -6.64 6.28
C LEU A 234 -1.37 -7.78 5.26
N GLY A 235 -0.92 -8.99 5.62
CA GLY A 235 -0.95 -10.14 4.73
C GLY A 235 -2.38 -10.60 4.39
N VAL A 236 -3.31 -10.51 5.34
CA VAL A 236 -4.74 -10.75 5.08
C VAL A 236 -5.30 -9.67 4.15
N ARG A 237 -5.05 -8.39 4.44
CA ARG A 237 -5.51 -7.27 3.62
C ARG A 237 -5.00 -7.37 2.18
N GLU A 238 -3.72 -7.66 1.98
CA GLU A 238 -3.11 -7.85 0.66
C GLU A 238 -3.79 -8.98 -0.15
N SER A 239 -4.24 -10.05 0.52
CA SER A 239 -5.00 -11.13 -0.12
C SER A 239 -6.36 -10.65 -0.62
N HIS A 240 -7.05 -9.82 0.16
CA HIS A 240 -8.34 -9.23 -0.21
C HIS A 240 -8.19 -8.22 -1.36
N ASP A 241 -7.21 -7.32 -1.26
CA ASP A 241 -6.97 -6.30 -2.30
C ASP A 241 -6.65 -6.97 -3.65
N ARG A 242 -5.89 -8.06 -3.65
CA ARG A 242 -5.62 -8.83 -4.86
C ARG A 242 -6.89 -9.45 -5.46
N GLU A 243 -7.75 -10.04 -4.65
CA GLU A 243 -9.01 -10.62 -5.12
C GLU A 243 -9.93 -9.54 -5.72
N VAL A 244 -10.01 -8.37 -5.08
CA VAL A 244 -10.77 -7.21 -5.58
C VAL A 244 -10.24 -6.76 -6.95
N ILE A 245 -8.91 -6.64 -7.11
CA ILE A 245 -8.27 -6.28 -8.37
C ILE A 245 -8.52 -7.35 -9.45
N GLU A 246 -8.40 -8.63 -9.11
CA GLU A 246 -8.67 -9.75 -10.04
C GLU A 246 -10.13 -9.77 -10.51
N LEU A 247 -11.06 -9.33 -9.67
CA LEU A 247 -12.47 -9.15 -10.02
C LEU A 247 -12.74 -7.87 -10.84
N GLY A 248 -11.71 -7.05 -11.08
CA GLY A 248 -11.82 -5.79 -11.82
C GLY A 248 -12.62 -4.72 -11.07
N ILE A 249 -12.68 -4.82 -9.74
CA ILE A 249 -13.30 -3.82 -8.88
C ILE A 249 -12.26 -2.74 -8.62
N GLU A 250 -12.58 -1.50 -9.00
CA GLU A 250 -11.71 -0.36 -8.70
C GLU A 250 -11.68 -0.11 -7.19
N PRO A 251 -10.50 0.06 -6.58
CA PRO A 251 -10.41 0.41 -5.17
C PRO A 251 -11.07 1.77 -4.91
N GLU A 252 -11.62 1.93 -3.71
CA GLU A 252 -12.16 3.21 -3.28
C GLU A 252 -11.02 4.23 -3.19
N GLN A 253 -11.26 5.43 -3.72
CA GLN A 253 -10.32 6.53 -3.61
C GLN A 253 -10.35 7.07 -2.17
N PRO A 254 -9.19 7.46 -1.60
CA PRO A 254 -9.16 8.05 -0.27
C PRO A 254 -10.05 9.31 -0.22
N GLU A 255 -10.72 9.51 0.91
CA GLU A 255 -11.50 10.71 1.14
C GLU A 255 -10.58 11.85 1.64
N GLY A 256 -10.67 13.03 1.02
CA GLY A 256 -9.95 14.21 1.49
C GLY A 256 -8.44 14.19 1.22
N ASP A 257 -7.66 14.66 2.20
CA ASP A 257 -6.21 14.82 2.11
C ASP A 257 -5.45 13.67 2.80
N ASP A 258 -6.11 12.52 3.00
CA ASP A 258 -5.54 11.36 3.68
C ASP A 258 -4.49 10.68 2.79
N ILE A 259 -3.42 10.17 3.42
CA ILE A 259 -2.40 9.41 2.72
C ILE A 259 -2.98 8.05 2.35
N PRO A 260 -2.91 7.62 1.06
CA PRO A 260 -3.48 6.35 0.66
C PRO A 260 -2.88 5.17 1.43
N TYR A 261 -3.70 4.14 1.66
CA TYR A 261 -3.33 2.96 2.44
C TYR A 261 -2.08 2.28 1.86
N GLU A 262 -2.03 2.10 0.55
CA GLU A 262 -0.95 1.45 -0.19
C GLU A 262 0.39 2.20 -0.05
N VAL A 263 0.34 3.52 0.03
CA VAL A 263 1.53 4.36 0.27
C VAL A 263 2.01 4.15 1.70
N THR A 264 1.08 4.16 2.65
CA THR A 264 1.42 3.97 4.07
C THR A 264 1.93 2.55 4.35
N ASP A 265 1.39 1.52 3.69
CA ASP A 265 1.85 0.13 3.80
C ASP A 265 3.31 -0.02 3.36
N VAL A 266 3.70 0.62 2.25
CA VAL A 266 5.11 0.62 1.78
C VAL A 266 6.05 1.16 2.87
N VAL A 267 5.71 2.29 3.50
CA VAL A 267 6.52 2.90 4.56
C VAL A 267 6.50 2.02 5.82
N LEU A 268 5.34 1.55 6.26
CA LEU A 268 5.20 0.69 7.44
C LEU A 268 6.02 -0.58 7.30
N ARG A 269 5.94 -1.29 6.16
CA ARG A 269 6.77 -2.47 5.89
C ARG A 269 8.26 -2.16 5.94
N ALA A 270 8.68 -0.96 5.56
CA ALA A 270 10.06 -0.53 5.74
C ALA A 270 10.46 -0.43 7.21
N ARG A 271 9.59 0.15 8.04
CA ARG A 271 9.80 0.29 9.48
C ARG A 271 9.81 -1.07 10.20
N LEU A 272 8.91 -1.99 9.83
CA LEU A 272 8.83 -3.34 10.41
C LEU A 272 10.13 -4.15 10.25
N ARG A 273 10.92 -3.89 9.19
CA ARG A 273 12.23 -4.54 9.00
C ARG A 273 13.25 -4.20 10.08
N ALA A 274 13.07 -3.08 10.79
CA ALA A 274 13.91 -2.72 11.94
C ALA A 274 13.57 -3.52 13.21
N LEU A 275 12.43 -4.21 13.24
CA LEU A 275 11.97 -4.95 14.40
C LEU A 275 12.42 -6.41 14.38
N PRO A 276 12.64 -7.03 15.55
CA PRO A 276 12.96 -8.45 15.63
C PRO A 276 11.85 -9.31 15.01
N MET A 277 12.24 -10.37 14.29
CA MET A 277 11.28 -11.36 13.80
C MET A 277 10.73 -12.17 14.96
N SER A 278 9.42 -12.38 14.97
CA SER A 278 8.78 -13.32 15.89
C SER A 278 9.14 -14.76 15.52
N ALA A 279 9.27 -15.63 16.52
CA ALA A 279 9.39 -17.07 16.31
C ALA A 279 8.04 -17.73 15.96
N LYS A 280 6.93 -17.01 16.11
CA LYS A 280 5.59 -17.52 15.79
C LYS A 280 5.41 -17.55 14.27
N PRO A 281 4.86 -18.63 13.69
CA PRO A 281 4.48 -18.63 12.29
C PRO A 281 3.35 -17.61 12.06
N LEU A 282 3.32 -16.98 10.88
CA LEU A 282 2.17 -16.18 10.47
C LEU A 282 0.94 -17.10 10.31
N PRO A 283 -0.26 -16.63 10.68
CA PRO A 283 -1.48 -17.39 10.48
C PRO A 283 -1.73 -17.61 8.98
N ALA A 284 -2.32 -18.75 8.63
CA ALA A 284 -2.85 -18.95 7.28
C ALA A 284 -4.14 -18.15 7.15
N HIS A 285 -4.26 -17.36 6.09
CA HIS A 285 -5.52 -16.68 5.78
C HIS A 285 -6.57 -17.72 5.35
N VAL A 286 -7.74 -17.69 5.98
CA VAL A 286 -8.88 -18.55 5.67
C VAL A 286 -10.13 -17.69 5.70
N HIS A 287 -10.81 -17.52 4.56
CA HIS A 287 -12.11 -16.86 4.56
C HIS A 287 -13.10 -17.64 5.43
N PRO A 288 -13.81 -16.99 6.37
CA PRO A 288 -14.91 -17.63 7.05
C PRO A 288 -15.99 -18.04 6.04
N ALA A 289 -16.56 -19.23 6.27
CA ALA A 289 -17.51 -19.87 5.36
C ALA A 289 -18.95 -19.35 5.52
#